data_AF-A0A552R3Q2-F1
#
_entry.id   AF-A0A552R3Q2-F1
#
_cell.length_a   1.000
_cell.length_b   1.000
_cell.length_c   1.000
_cell.angle_alpha   90.00
_cell.angle_beta   90.00
_cell.angle_gamma   90.00
#
_symmetry.space_group_name_H-M   'P 1'
#
loop_
_entity.id
_entity.type
_entity.pdbx_description
1 polymer ?
#
loop_
_entity_poly.entity_id
_entity_poly.type
_entity_poly.pdbx_seq_one_letter_code
_entity_poly.pdbx_strand_id
1 'polypeptide(L)' 'MPDAASGRFRPGLRVKPVQGVPLPAGARPVMEMTWAPDGRATRQYADEFRAGEPHIVRRRVGGHEIFDPGPA' A
#
# COMPACT_ATOMS: atom_id res chain seq x y z
N MET A 1 -10.44 3.90 4.89
CA MET A 1 -10.32 3.75 3.42
C MET A 1 -11.43 2.80 2.99
N PRO A 2 -12.61 3.30 2.61
CA PRO A 2 -13.78 2.46 2.31
C PRO A 2 -13.52 1.44 1.20
N ASP A 3 -12.75 1.81 0.18
CA ASP A 3 -12.32 0.91 -0.90
C ASP A 3 -11.55 -0.31 -0.36
N ALA A 4 -10.73 -0.10 0.67
CA ALA A 4 -9.89 -1.15 1.24
C ALA A 4 -10.66 -2.15 2.11
N ALA A 5 -11.75 -1.69 2.76
CA ALA A 5 -12.67 -2.56 3.50
C ALA A 5 -13.49 -3.44 2.52
N SER A 6 -13.83 -2.91 1.35
CA SER A 6 -14.57 -3.65 0.32
C SER A 6 -13.69 -4.54 -0.57
N GLY A 7 -12.36 -4.33 -0.55
CA GLY A 7 -11.42 -4.94 -1.49
C GLY A 7 -11.56 -4.46 -2.94
N ARG A 8 -12.52 -3.57 -3.24
CA ARG A 8 -12.78 -3.02 -4.56
C ARG A 8 -12.30 -1.58 -4.62
N PHE A 9 -11.31 -1.34 -5.46
CA PHE A 9 -10.78 0.00 -5.70
C PHE A 9 -11.51 0.63 -6.88
N ARG A 10 -12.02 1.85 -6.67
CA ARG A 10 -12.56 2.67 -7.76
C ARG A 10 -11.51 2.89 -8.85
N PRO A 11 -11.86 3.00 -10.14
CA PRO A 11 -10.89 3.08 -11.25
C PRO A 11 -9.89 4.24 -11.13
N GLY A 12 -10.29 5.36 -10.52
CA GLY A 12 -9.41 6.51 -10.26
C GLY A 12 -8.35 6.26 -9.18
N LEU A 13 -8.53 5.23 -8.35
CA LEU A 13 -7.59 4.84 -7.31
C LEU A 13 -6.70 3.73 -7.86
N ARG A 14 -5.61 4.13 -8.53
CA ARG A 14 -4.64 3.18 -9.09
C ARG A 14 -3.91 2.49 -7.95
N VAL A 15 -4.09 1.17 -7.82
CA VAL A 15 -3.43 0.33 -6.81
C VAL A 15 -2.63 -0.77 -7.50
N LYS A 16 -1.33 -0.86 -7.24
CA LYS A 16 -0.42 -1.87 -7.83
C LYS A 16 0.73 -2.20 -6.87
N PRO A 17 1.45 -3.33 -7.03
CA PRO A 17 2.63 -3.62 -6.20
C PRO A 17 3.80 -2.70 -6.54
N VAL A 18 4.48 -2.20 -5.50
CA VAL A 18 5.76 -1.50 -5.64
C VAL A 18 6.81 -2.52 -6.09
N GLN A 19 7.56 -2.18 -7.12
CA GLN A 19 8.61 -3.03 -7.68
C GLN A 19 9.94 -2.85 -6.91
N GLY A 20 10.77 -3.89 -6.89
CA GLY A 20 12.13 -3.80 -6.35
C GLY A 20 12.25 -3.73 -4.82
N VAL A 21 11.15 -3.96 -4.08
CA VAL A 21 11.19 -4.01 -2.61
C VAL A 21 11.59 -5.42 -2.15
N PRO A 22 12.76 -5.62 -1.51
CA PRO A 22 13.09 -6.89 -0.91
C PRO A 22 12.17 -7.14 0.29
N LEU A 23 11.51 -8.30 0.29
CA LEU A 23 10.58 -8.71 1.34
C LEU A 23 10.99 -10.08 1.91
N PRO A 24 10.82 -10.30 3.23
CA PRO A 24 10.99 -11.62 3.82
C PRO A 24 10.09 -12.67 3.16
N ALA A 25 10.52 -13.93 3.17
CA ALA A 25 9.70 -15.04 2.68
C ALA A 25 8.35 -15.10 3.42
N GLY A 26 7.26 -15.22 2.67
CA GLY A 26 5.90 -15.23 3.22
C GLY A 26 5.29 -13.85 3.48
N ALA A 27 6.06 -12.76 3.36
CA ALA A 27 5.52 -11.41 3.48
C ALA A 27 4.70 -11.02 2.25
N ARG A 28 3.60 -10.30 2.47
CA ARG A 28 2.74 -9.79 1.38
C ARG A 28 3.40 -8.59 0.67
N PRO A 29 3.14 -8.36 -0.63
CA PRO A 29 3.74 -7.23 -1.35
C PRO A 29 3.35 -5.88 -0.74
N VAL A 30 4.27 -4.91 -0.84
CA VAL A 30 3.94 -3.50 -0.59
C VAL A 30 3.19 -2.98 -1.81
N MET A 31 1.99 -2.46 -1.58
CA MET A 31 1.11 -1.91 -2.61
C MET A 31 1.22 -0.39 -2.59
N GLU A 32 1.37 0.23 -3.75
CA GLU A 32 1.19 1.67 -3.91
C GLU A 32 -0.25 2.03 -4.26
N MET A 33 -0.62 3.26 -3.95
CA MET A 33 -1.91 3.85 -4.24
C MET A 33 -1.73 5.31 -4.66
N THR A 34 -2.32 5.70 -5.78
CA THR A 34 -2.47 7.11 -6.18
C THR A 34 -3.83 7.63 -5.71
N TRP A 35 -3.86 8.63 -4.84
CA TRP A 35 -5.10 9.17 -4.26
C TRP A 35 -5.39 10.64 -4.61
N ALA A 36 -4.38 11.36 -5.10
CA ALA A 36 -4.48 12.71 -5.66
C ALA A 36 -3.47 12.84 -6.83
N PRO A 37 -3.48 13.92 -7.64
CA PRO A 37 -2.56 14.07 -8.77
C PRO A 37 -1.09 13.78 -8.40
N ASP A 38 -0.62 14.38 -7.32
CA ASP A 38 0.70 14.10 -6.73
C ASP A 38 0.61 13.34 -5.39
N GLY A 39 -0.58 12.89 -4.99
CA GLY A 39 -0.75 12.14 -3.74
C GLY A 39 -0.48 10.65 -3.94
N ARG A 40 0.46 10.11 -3.17
CA ARG A 40 0.83 8.69 -3.12
C ARG A 40 0.74 8.15 -1.70
N ALA A 41 0.52 6.85 -1.60
CA ALA A 41 0.60 6.11 -0.35
C ALA A 41 1.06 4.69 -0.61
N THR A 42 1.90 4.14 0.26
CA THR A 42 2.27 2.73 0.27
C THR A 42 1.64 2.02 1.48
N ARG A 43 1.13 0.82 1.24
CA ARG A 43 0.45 -0.01 2.26
C ARG A 43 0.79 -1.47 2.09
N GLN A 44 0.63 -2.25 3.15
CA GLN A 44 0.81 -3.70 3.13
C GLN A 44 -0.36 -4.34 3.88
N TYR A 45 -0.81 -5.49 3.38
CA TYR A 45 -1.74 -6.34 4.14
C TYR A 45 -0.92 -7.11 5.18
N ALA A 46 -1.34 -7.01 6.44
CA ALA A 46 -0.83 -7.83 7.54
C ALA A 46 -1.84 -8.92 7.89
N ASP A 47 -1.46 -9.80 8.81
CA ASP A 47 -2.39 -10.76 9.40
C ASP A 47 -3.54 -10.04 10.09
N GLU A 48 -4.72 -10.67 10.06
CA GLU A 48 -5.93 -10.12 10.64
C GLU A 48 -5.72 -9.79 12.12
N PHE A 49 -5.93 -8.52 12.48
CA PHE A 49 -5.96 -8.11 13.89
C PHE A 49 -7.34 -8.37 14.51
N ARG A 50 -8.39 -8.29 13.68
CA ARG A 50 -9.77 -8.64 14.03
C ARG A 50 -10.28 -9.62 12.98
N ALA A 51 -10.91 -10.69 13.45
CA ALA A 51 -11.38 -11.77 12.57
C ALA A 51 -12.32 -11.25 11.48
N GLY A 52 -11.99 -11.54 10.23
CA GLY A 52 -12.76 -11.12 9.06
C GLY A 52 -12.57 -9.66 8.65
N GLU A 53 -11.74 -8.89 9.36
CA GLU A 53 -11.40 -7.51 8.99
C GLU A 53 -10.01 -7.44 8.34
N PRO A 54 -9.89 -6.89 7.12
CA PRO A 54 -8.59 -6.68 6.50
C PRO A 54 -7.70 -5.77 7.36
N HIS A 55 -6.56 -6.29 7.80
CA HIS A 55 -5.56 -5.51 8.51
C HIS A 55 -4.57 -4.87 7.52
N ILE A 56 -4.53 -3.54 7.53
CA ILE A 56 -3.71 -2.76 6.60
C ILE A 56 -2.73 -1.91 7.39
N VAL A 57 -1.44 -2.17 7.17
CA VAL A 57 -0.35 -1.34 7.67
C VAL A 57 -0.06 -0.25 6.65
N ARG A 58 -0.17 1.02 7.05
CA ARG A 58 0.34 2.15 6.24
C ARG A 58 1.85 2.23 6.43
N ARG A 59 2.58 2.38 5.33
CA ARG A 59 4.05 2.47 5.34
C ARG A 59 4.48 3.92 5.19
N ARG A 60 4.21 4.53 4.03
CA ARG A 60 4.53 5.94 3.73
C ARG A 60 3.36 6.63 3.02
N VAL A 61 3.23 7.94 3.21
CA VAL A 61 2.23 8.80 2.56
C VAL A 61 2.92 10.11 2.19
N GLY A 62 2.77 10.57 0.96
CA GLY A 62 3.48 11.75 0.44
C GLY A 62 3.33 11.85 -1.07
N GLY A 63 4.29 12.52 -1.71
CA GLY A 63 4.43 12.59 -3.17
C GLY A 63 5.25 11.44 -3.74
N HIS A 64 5.91 11.68 -4.88
CA HIS A 64 6.77 10.69 -5.53
C HIS A 64 8.00 10.31 -4.69
N GLU A 65 8.43 11.17 -3.77
CA GLU A 65 9.58 10.94 -2.90
C GLU A 65 9.43 9.72 -1.98
N ILE A 66 8.20 9.26 -1.71
CA ILE A 66 7.99 8.13 -0.81
C ILE A 66 8.55 6.81 -1.36
N PHE A 67 8.82 6.75 -2.66
CA PHE A 67 9.42 5.60 -3.33
C PHE A 67 10.94 5.59 -3.27
N ASP A 68 11.57 6.68 -2.85
CA ASP A 68 13.01 6.73 -2.63
C ASP A 68 13.35 5.94 -1.35
N PRO A 69 14.15 4.86 -1.43
CA PRO A 69 14.58 4.13 -0.24
C PRO A 69 15.46 4.98 0.69
N GLY A 70 15.99 6.11 0.22
CA GLY A 70 17.02 6.89 0.89
C GLY A 70 18.42 6.43 0.47
N PRO A 71 19.48 7.08 0.99
CA PRO A 71 20.86 6.68 0.72
C PRO A 71 21.11 5.23 1.15
N ALA A 72 21.94 4.53 0.38
CA ALA A 72 22.35 3.13 0.59
C ALA A 72 23.35 2.97 1.74
#